data_AF-A0A7S1QM86-F1
#
_entry.id   AF-A0A7S1QM86-F1
#
_cell.length_a   1.000
_cell.length_b   1.000
_cell.length_c   1.000
_cell.angle_alpha   90.00
_cell.angle_beta   90.00
_cell.angle_gamma   90.00
#
_symmetry.space_group_name_H-M   'P 1'
#
loop_
_entity.id
_entity.type
_entity.pdbx_description
1 polymer ?
#
loop_
_entity_poly.entity_id
_entity_poly.type
_entity_poly.pdbx_seq_one_letter_code
_entity_poly.pdbx_strand_id
1 'polypeptide(L)'
;DCVRTCTIALDCNGNADNITGTYPNCTCGCRNQWYGQTCDQCLPKYNNRSDCGTCAFGYDDYPHCFPKCTSQQNCSGHARAVTGNFNTTCNCTCRASWFGEICDQCPPNMDPEEDCASCKFGYLNYPICAPRCGNADCYNRSLQVTGAFPNCTCLCKNHWNATARCETCPINYNVTNDCLGCSEDYEEAPHCYRKCTN
;
A
#
# COMPACT_ATOMS: atom_id res chain seq x y z
N ASP A 1 11.13 60.34 -43.37
CA ASP A 1 11.40 59.17 -42.52
C ASP A 1 10.69 57.94 -43.02
N CYS A 2 11.45 56.88 -43.28
CA CYS A 2 10.91 55.55 -43.55
C CYS A 2 10.87 54.79 -42.21
N VAL A 3 9.67 54.47 -41.73
CA VAL A 3 9.49 53.72 -40.47
C VAL A 3 9.09 52.30 -40.81
N ARG A 4 9.79 51.31 -40.22
CA ARG A 4 9.54 49.89 -40.45
C ARG A 4 8.30 49.43 -39.68
N THR A 5 7.38 48.76 -40.37
CA THR A 5 6.26 48.04 -39.74
C THR A 5 6.77 46.80 -39.02
N CYS A 6 6.23 46.53 -37.84
CA CYS A 6 6.60 45.35 -37.07
C CYS A 6 6.05 44.07 -37.71
N THR A 7 6.71 42.93 -37.48
CA THR A 7 6.26 41.61 -37.93
C THR A 7 6.32 40.59 -36.80
N ILE A 8 5.41 39.61 -36.81
CA ILE A 8 5.33 38.59 -35.75
C ILE A 8 6.63 37.77 -35.67
N ALA A 9 7.21 37.39 -36.81
CA ALA A 9 8.40 36.55 -36.87
C ALA A 9 9.64 37.23 -36.28
N LEU A 10 9.82 38.53 -36.53
CA LEU A 10 11.02 39.27 -36.10
C LEU A 10 10.84 39.92 -34.73
N ASP A 11 9.71 40.58 -34.50
CA ASP A 11 9.53 41.47 -33.34
C ASP A 11 8.78 40.78 -32.18
N CYS A 12 8.10 39.65 -32.44
CA CYS A 12 7.36 38.87 -31.45
C CYS A 12 7.80 37.40 -31.33
N ASN A 13 9.04 37.10 -31.75
CA ASN A 13 9.63 35.75 -31.71
C ASN A 13 8.80 34.64 -32.38
N GLY A 14 7.90 35.01 -33.31
CA GLY A 14 7.00 34.06 -33.93
C GLY A 14 5.87 33.55 -33.04
N ASN A 15 5.66 34.13 -31.85
CA ASN A 15 4.76 33.65 -30.78
C ASN A 15 3.56 34.57 -30.50
N ALA A 16 3.17 35.39 -31.47
CA ALA A 16 2.01 36.29 -31.36
C ALA A 16 0.92 35.94 -32.40
N ASP A 17 -0.34 36.19 -32.03
CA ASP A 17 -1.49 36.11 -32.95
C ASP A 17 -1.71 37.43 -33.69
N ASN A 18 -1.31 38.55 -33.08
CA ASN A 18 -1.42 39.88 -33.68
C ASN A 18 -0.26 40.77 -33.27
N ILE A 19 0.01 41.79 -34.09
CA ILE A 19 1.05 42.79 -33.84
C ILE A 19 0.56 44.16 -34.31
N THR A 20 0.88 45.20 -33.54
CA THR A 20 0.58 46.60 -33.89
C THR A 20 1.81 47.50 -33.64
N GLY A 21 1.78 48.71 -34.20
CA GLY A 21 2.84 49.70 -34.03
C GLY A 21 3.94 49.66 -35.10
N THR A 22 4.98 50.46 -34.88
CA THR A 22 6.15 50.59 -35.76
C THR A 22 7.43 50.54 -34.94
N TYR A 23 8.51 49.99 -35.51
CA TYR A 23 9.77 49.82 -34.78
C TYR A 23 10.32 51.16 -34.27
N PRO A 24 10.80 51.25 -33.01
CA PRO A 24 10.99 50.16 -32.03
C PRO A 24 9.79 49.91 -31.08
N ASN A 25 8.66 50.60 -31.27
CA ASN A 25 7.50 50.56 -30.36
C ASN A 25 6.45 49.54 -30.83
N CYS A 26 6.88 48.31 -31.11
CA CYS A 26 5.98 47.21 -31.48
C CYS A 26 5.17 46.75 -30.26
N THR A 27 3.90 46.41 -30.46
CA THR A 27 3.06 45.78 -29.42
C THR A 27 2.60 44.42 -29.92
N CYS A 28 3.01 43.36 -29.23
CA CYS A 28 2.70 41.97 -29.57
C CYS A 28 1.51 41.45 -28.76
N GLY A 29 0.48 40.94 -29.43
CA GLY A 29 -0.57 40.13 -28.81
C GLY A 29 -0.15 38.66 -28.79
N CYS A 30 0.52 38.25 -27.72
CA CYS A 30 1.07 36.90 -27.57
C CYS A 30 -0.03 35.82 -27.63
N ARG A 31 0.28 34.69 -28.28
CA ARG A 31 -0.64 33.54 -28.37
C ARG A 31 -0.43 32.58 -27.20
N ASN A 32 -1.45 31.77 -26.90
CA ASN A 32 -1.44 30.82 -25.78
C ASN A 32 -1.02 31.48 -24.45
N GLN A 33 0.01 30.93 -23.80
CA GLN A 33 0.56 31.41 -22.53
C GLN A 33 1.95 32.03 -22.68
N TRP A 34 2.31 32.41 -23.92
CA TRP A 34 3.47 33.28 -24.14
C TRP A 34 3.21 34.65 -23.52
N TYR A 35 4.24 35.24 -22.95
CA TYR A 35 4.16 36.56 -22.34
C TYR A 35 5.47 37.33 -22.54
N GLY A 36 5.48 38.60 -22.09
CA GLY A 36 6.55 39.55 -22.35
C GLY A 36 6.24 40.44 -23.55
N GLN A 37 6.99 41.54 -23.69
CA GLN A 37 6.76 42.53 -24.75
C GLN A 37 6.95 41.95 -26.16
N THR A 38 7.79 40.92 -26.28
CA THR A 38 8.14 40.26 -27.54
C THR A 38 7.71 38.79 -27.58
N CYS A 39 6.86 38.34 -26.65
CA CYS A 39 6.37 36.95 -26.57
C CYS A 39 7.47 35.88 -26.51
N ASP A 40 8.58 36.19 -25.85
CA ASP A 40 9.75 35.32 -25.69
C ASP A 40 9.69 34.46 -24.42
N GLN A 41 8.75 34.75 -23.50
CA GLN A 41 8.70 34.09 -22.20
C GLN A 41 7.56 33.09 -22.11
N CYS A 42 7.88 31.91 -21.56
CA CYS A 42 6.95 30.84 -21.25
C CYS A 42 7.14 30.41 -19.81
N LEU A 43 6.08 30.45 -19.00
CA LEU A 43 6.20 30.04 -17.59
C LEU A 43 6.49 28.53 -17.49
N PRO A 44 7.26 28.07 -16.49
CA PRO A 44 7.64 26.65 -16.36
C PRO A 44 6.48 25.66 -16.25
N LYS A 45 5.28 26.10 -15.86
CA LYS A 45 4.07 25.26 -15.81
C LYS A 45 3.46 24.97 -17.18
N TYR A 46 3.92 25.64 -18.22
CA TYR A 46 3.52 25.42 -19.61
C TYR A 46 4.66 24.80 -20.41
N ASN A 47 4.31 24.01 -21.42
CA ASN A 47 5.29 23.34 -22.25
C ASN A 47 5.74 24.24 -23.41
N ASN A 48 6.96 24.78 -23.31
CA ASN A 48 7.54 25.64 -24.36
C ASN A 48 7.76 24.91 -25.69
N ARG A 49 7.89 23.57 -25.70
CA ARG A 49 7.97 22.76 -26.93
C ARG A 49 6.63 22.61 -27.62
N SER A 50 5.55 22.88 -26.90
CA SER A 50 4.17 22.86 -27.40
C SER A 50 3.59 24.27 -27.42
N ASP A 51 4.41 25.26 -27.78
CA ASP A 51 3.97 26.65 -27.99
C ASP A 51 3.29 27.28 -26.76
N CYS A 52 3.65 26.82 -25.56
CA CYS A 52 3.00 27.17 -24.30
C CYS A 52 1.48 26.93 -24.28
N GLY A 53 0.97 26.12 -25.23
CA GLY A 53 -0.44 25.79 -25.41
C GLY A 53 -0.88 24.51 -24.69
N THR A 54 0.03 23.88 -23.95
CA THR A 54 -0.26 22.74 -23.08
C THR A 54 0.48 22.87 -21.76
N CYS A 55 0.02 22.15 -20.74
CA CYS A 55 0.75 22.06 -19.48
C CYS A 55 2.09 21.32 -19.64
N ALA A 56 3.06 21.73 -18.84
CA ALA A 56 4.33 21.02 -18.69
C ALA A 56 4.15 19.69 -17.95
N PHE A 57 5.17 18.83 -17.98
CA PHE A 57 5.18 17.60 -17.20
C PHE A 57 4.99 17.89 -15.72
N GLY A 58 4.14 17.12 -15.05
CA GLY A 58 3.78 17.33 -13.64
C GLY A 58 2.68 18.37 -13.42
N TYR A 59 2.07 18.92 -14.48
CA TYR A 59 0.94 19.84 -14.40
C TYR A 59 -0.25 19.33 -15.23
N ASP A 60 -1.45 19.75 -14.88
CA ASP A 60 -2.71 19.37 -15.55
C ASP A 60 -3.71 20.53 -15.57
N ASP A 61 -4.80 20.39 -16.34
CA ASP A 61 -5.92 21.35 -16.40
C ASP A 61 -5.54 22.68 -17.08
N TYR A 62 -5.16 22.61 -18.35
CA TYR A 62 -4.92 23.78 -19.20
C TYR A 62 -6.22 24.60 -19.35
N PRO A 63 -6.21 25.94 -19.24
CA PRO A 63 -5.05 26.84 -19.29
C PRO A 63 -4.41 27.18 -17.94
N HIS A 64 -4.92 26.65 -16.83
CA HIS A 64 -4.40 27.02 -15.51
C HIS A 64 -3.12 26.26 -15.15
N CYS A 65 -3.02 25.00 -15.58
CA CYS A 65 -1.88 24.12 -15.33
C CYS A 65 -1.56 24.02 -13.84
N PHE A 66 -2.45 23.38 -13.09
CA PHE A 66 -2.27 23.07 -11.68
C PHE A 66 -1.28 21.91 -11.50
N PRO A 67 -0.41 21.93 -10.47
CA PRO A 67 0.47 20.80 -10.18
C PRO A 67 -0.33 19.50 -9.99
N LYS A 68 0.15 18.42 -10.60
CA LYS A 68 -0.37 17.07 -10.38
C LYS A 68 0.01 16.57 -8.99
N CYS A 69 -0.87 15.78 -8.41
CA CYS A 69 -0.57 15.08 -7.18
C CYS A 69 0.49 13.98 -7.43
N THR A 70 1.33 13.71 -6.43
CA THR A 70 2.38 12.68 -6.50
C THR A 70 2.30 11.74 -5.30
N SER A 71 2.78 10.50 -5.46
CA SER A 71 2.80 9.53 -4.36
C SER A 71 3.60 10.05 -3.18
N GLN A 72 4.78 10.63 -3.44
CA GLN A 72 5.70 11.08 -2.40
C GLN A 72 5.13 12.23 -1.56
N GLN A 73 4.44 13.18 -2.20
CA GLN A 73 3.97 14.38 -1.51
C GLN A 73 2.54 14.26 -0.99
N ASN A 74 1.68 13.49 -1.66
CA ASN A 74 0.24 13.48 -1.37
C ASN A 74 -0.27 12.15 -0.84
N CYS A 75 0.51 11.07 -0.94
CA CYS A 75 0.09 9.73 -0.56
C CYS A 75 1.14 9.02 0.30
N SER A 76 1.86 9.78 1.13
CA SER A 76 2.86 9.29 2.09
C SER A 76 3.98 8.44 1.48
N GLY A 77 4.16 8.47 0.16
CA GLY A 77 5.09 7.59 -0.54
C GLY A 77 4.60 6.15 -0.72
N HIS A 78 3.37 5.80 -0.34
CA HIS A 78 2.83 4.43 -0.33
C HIS A 78 1.68 4.19 -1.34
N ALA A 79 1.49 5.08 -2.32
CA ALA A 79 0.54 4.84 -3.41
C ALA A 79 1.17 4.05 -4.57
N ARG A 80 0.37 3.16 -5.15
CA ARG A 80 0.62 2.53 -6.46
C ARG A 80 0.20 3.44 -7.60
N ALA A 81 -0.86 4.23 -7.41
CA ALA A 81 -1.34 5.19 -8.40
C ALA A 81 -1.88 6.43 -7.70
N VAL A 82 -1.69 7.58 -8.34
CA VAL A 82 -2.19 8.87 -7.87
C VAL A 82 -2.90 9.57 -9.01
N THR A 83 -4.10 10.08 -8.74
CA THR A 83 -4.89 10.87 -9.69
C THR A 83 -5.26 12.22 -9.08
N GLY A 84 -5.60 13.17 -9.95
CA GLY A 84 -5.99 14.53 -9.54
C GLY A 84 -4.83 15.52 -9.49
N ASN A 85 -5.16 16.75 -9.11
CA ASN A 85 -4.25 17.89 -9.05
C ASN A 85 -4.65 18.82 -7.89
N PHE A 86 -3.92 19.92 -7.72
CA PHE A 86 -4.14 20.87 -6.64
C PHE A 86 -5.42 21.72 -6.77
N ASN A 87 -6.22 21.50 -7.82
CA ASN A 87 -7.55 22.12 -8.02
C ASN A 87 -8.70 21.12 -7.79
N THR A 88 -8.49 19.83 -8.10
CA THR A 88 -9.54 18.79 -8.12
C THR A 88 -9.46 17.77 -7.00
N THR A 89 -8.51 17.94 -6.07
CA THR A 89 -8.16 17.01 -4.98
C THR A 89 -7.34 15.80 -5.45
N CYS A 90 -6.42 15.35 -4.59
CA CYS A 90 -5.60 14.17 -4.82
C CYS A 90 -6.33 12.90 -4.39
N ASN A 91 -6.28 11.85 -5.21
CA ASN A 91 -6.79 10.53 -4.84
C ASN A 91 -5.67 9.49 -4.96
N CYS A 92 -5.49 8.71 -3.90
CA CYS A 92 -4.41 7.75 -3.74
C CYS A 92 -4.97 6.32 -3.82
N THR A 93 -4.42 5.50 -4.72
CA THR A 93 -4.61 4.05 -4.68
C THR A 93 -3.40 3.43 -3.99
N CYS A 94 -3.60 2.96 -2.75
CA CYS A 94 -2.51 2.43 -1.93
C CYS A 94 -1.92 1.13 -2.48
N ARG A 95 -0.63 0.91 -2.23
CA ARG A 95 0.07 -0.35 -2.56
C ARG A 95 0.11 -1.29 -1.36
N ALA A 96 0.37 -2.57 -1.63
CA ALA A 96 0.43 -3.62 -0.61
C ALA A 96 -0.83 -3.59 0.30
N SER A 97 -0.63 -3.62 1.62
CA SER A 97 -1.73 -3.52 2.59
C SER A 97 -1.87 -2.13 3.21
N TRP A 98 -1.20 -1.10 2.68
CA TRP A 98 -1.41 0.29 3.09
C TRP A 98 -2.86 0.70 2.85
N PHE A 99 -3.40 1.53 3.74
CA PHE A 99 -4.75 2.06 3.64
C PHE A 99 -4.84 3.49 4.20
N GLY A 100 -6.04 4.07 4.12
CA GLY A 100 -6.28 5.49 4.41
C GLY A 100 -6.30 6.35 3.14
N GLU A 101 -6.84 7.56 3.23
CA GLU A 101 -6.98 8.47 2.08
C GLU A 101 -5.63 8.86 1.46
N ILE A 102 -4.58 8.87 2.28
CA ILE A 102 -3.20 9.22 1.89
C ILE A 102 -2.23 8.06 2.08
N CYS A 103 -2.72 6.82 2.21
CA CYS A 103 -1.90 5.62 2.37
C CYS A 103 -0.88 5.66 3.52
N ASP A 104 -1.27 6.26 4.64
CA ASP A 104 -0.43 6.45 5.83
C ASP A 104 -0.64 5.37 6.91
N GLN A 105 -1.59 4.45 6.71
CA GLN A 105 -1.95 3.46 7.71
C GLN A 105 -1.54 2.06 7.28
N CYS A 106 -0.86 1.36 8.19
CA CYS A 106 -0.47 -0.03 8.05
C CYS A 106 -1.31 -0.89 9.01
N PRO A 107 -1.89 -2.02 8.57
CA PRO A 107 -2.65 -2.89 9.45
C PRO A 107 -1.79 -3.40 10.62
N PRO A 108 -2.34 -3.56 11.84
CA PRO A 108 -1.54 -3.92 13.02
C PRO A 108 -0.75 -5.23 12.87
N ASN A 109 -1.25 -6.20 12.09
CA ASN A 109 -0.66 -7.51 11.82
C ASN A 109 0.31 -7.52 10.62
N MET A 110 0.45 -6.40 9.92
CA MET A 110 1.38 -6.19 8.80
C MET A 110 2.63 -5.48 9.28
N ASP A 111 3.77 -5.78 8.64
CA ASP A 111 5.05 -5.18 8.98
C ASP A 111 5.29 -3.87 8.23
N PRO A 112 5.32 -2.71 8.91
CA PRO A 112 5.58 -1.42 8.26
C PRO A 112 7.01 -1.27 7.75
N GLU A 113 7.97 -2.02 8.30
CA GLU A 113 9.37 -2.00 7.83
C GLU A 113 9.50 -2.64 6.44
N GLU A 114 8.59 -3.58 6.13
CA GLU A 114 8.49 -4.27 4.84
C GLU A 114 7.33 -3.71 3.99
N ASP A 115 7.09 -2.39 4.07
CA ASP A 115 6.09 -1.68 3.26
C ASP A 115 4.67 -2.27 3.37
N CYS A 116 4.34 -2.85 4.53
CA CYS A 116 3.08 -3.57 4.77
C CYS A 116 2.83 -4.68 3.73
N ALA A 117 3.90 -5.24 3.15
CA ALA A 117 3.87 -6.32 2.17
C ALA A 117 4.18 -7.69 2.78
N SER A 118 4.35 -7.75 4.11
CA SER A 118 4.58 -8.99 4.84
C SER A 118 3.92 -8.96 6.22
N CYS A 119 3.78 -10.15 6.81
CA CYS A 119 3.23 -10.28 8.15
C CYS A 119 4.27 -9.93 9.21
N LYS A 120 3.85 -9.24 10.28
CA LYS A 120 4.69 -9.09 11.48
C LYS A 120 5.05 -10.45 12.09
N PHE A 121 6.10 -10.45 12.89
CA PHE A 121 6.44 -11.58 13.75
C PHE A 121 5.22 -12.03 14.57
N GLY A 122 4.98 -13.34 14.60
CA GLY A 122 3.81 -13.92 15.25
C GLY A 122 2.57 -14.00 14.38
N TYR A 123 2.63 -13.59 13.11
CA TYR A 123 1.55 -13.75 12.13
C TYR A 123 2.04 -14.55 10.90
N LEU A 124 1.11 -15.18 10.19
CA LEU A 124 1.38 -16.05 9.04
C LEU A 124 0.33 -15.86 7.93
N ASN A 125 0.66 -16.25 6.70
CA ASN A 125 -0.24 -16.26 5.53
C ASN A 125 -0.67 -14.86 5.06
N TYR A 126 0.29 -14.10 4.51
CA TYR A 126 -0.01 -12.86 3.77
C TYR A 126 -0.99 -13.15 2.61
N PRO A 127 -1.97 -12.27 2.30
CA PRO A 127 -2.20 -10.92 2.83
C PRO A 127 -3.16 -10.83 4.02
N ILE A 128 -3.56 -11.96 4.61
CA ILE A 128 -4.48 -11.94 5.76
C ILE A 128 -3.70 -11.76 7.06
N CYS A 129 -2.50 -12.38 7.15
CA CYS A 129 -1.65 -12.36 8.33
C CYS A 129 -2.41 -12.77 9.58
N ALA A 130 -2.85 -14.03 9.61
CA ALA A 130 -3.52 -14.63 10.75
C ALA A 130 -2.52 -14.92 11.88
N PRO A 131 -2.92 -14.85 13.17
CA PRO A 131 -2.03 -15.14 14.29
C PRO A 131 -1.41 -16.53 14.17
N ARG A 132 -0.11 -16.63 14.42
CA ARG A 132 0.59 -17.91 14.56
C ARG A 132 0.07 -18.60 15.80
N CYS A 133 -0.23 -19.89 15.67
CA CYS A 133 -0.68 -20.69 16.81
C CYS A 133 0.42 -20.82 17.88
N GLY A 134 0.02 -20.73 19.15
CA GLY A 134 0.85 -20.98 20.32
C GLY A 134 0.38 -22.19 21.14
N ASN A 135 1.11 -22.53 22.22
CA ASN A 135 0.75 -23.66 23.07
C ASN A 135 -0.66 -23.56 23.68
N ALA A 136 -1.14 -22.35 23.98
CA ALA A 136 -2.49 -22.12 24.49
C ALA A 136 -3.57 -22.59 23.51
N ASP A 137 -3.31 -22.47 22.19
CA ASP A 137 -4.19 -22.96 21.13
C ASP A 137 -4.29 -24.49 21.08
N CYS A 138 -3.41 -25.19 21.78
CA CYS A 138 -3.39 -26.64 21.94
C CYS A 138 -3.56 -27.03 23.42
N TYR A 139 -4.32 -26.24 24.17
CA TYR A 139 -4.64 -26.46 25.59
C TYR A 139 -3.40 -26.64 26.50
N ASN A 140 -2.26 -26.08 26.10
CA ASN A 140 -0.95 -26.24 26.75
C ASN A 140 -0.46 -27.69 26.88
N ARG A 141 -1.06 -28.61 26.10
CA ARG A 141 -0.78 -30.04 26.10
C ARG A 141 -0.03 -30.50 24.85
N SER A 142 0.53 -29.57 24.10
CA SER A 142 1.35 -29.82 22.91
C SER A 142 2.84 -29.89 23.22
N LEU A 143 3.55 -30.81 22.56
CA LEU A 143 5.01 -30.79 22.39
C LEU A 143 5.42 -29.78 21.32
N GLN A 144 4.62 -29.65 20.27
CA GLN A 144 4.88 -28.74 19.16
C GLN A 144 3.56 -28.19 18.62
N VAL A 145 3.56 -26.91 18.27
CA VAL A 145 2.43 -26.23 17.63
C VAL A 145 2.89 -25.61 16.32
N THR A 146 2.11 -25.80 15.26
CA THR A 146 2.35 -25.20 13.96
C THR A 146 1.04 -24.70 13.36
N GLY A 147 1.13 -23.90 12.30
CA GLY A 147 -0.02 -23.33 11.61
C GLY A 147 -0.45 -21.96 12.12
N ALA A 148 -1.55 -21.46 11.54
CA ALA A 148 -2.14 -20.17 11.83
C ALA A 148 -3.56 -20.35 12.35
N PHE A 149 -3.95 -19.53 13.32
CA PHE A 149 -5.27 -19.60 13.94
C PHE A 149 -6.38 -19.30 12.91
N PRO A 150 -7.49 -20.06 12.90
CA PRO A 150 -7.90 -21.12 13.85
C PRO A 150 -7.41 -22.54 13.49
N ASN A 151 -6.66 -22.71 12.40
CA ASN A 151 -6.26 -23.99 11.83
C ASN A 151 -4.92 -24.49 12.40
N CYS A 152 -4.82 -24.55 13.73
CA CYS A 152 -3.62 -25.00 14.41
C CYS A 152 -3.42 -26.51 14.28
N THR A 153 -2.18 -26.93 14.02
CA THR A 153 -1.76 -28.33 14.07
C THR A 153 -0.96 -28.55 15.35
N CYS A 154 -1.47 -29.42 16.22
CA CYS A 154 -0.91 -29.72 17.54
C CYS A 154 -0.29 -31.12 17.55
N LEU A 155 1.00 -31.22 17.86
CA LEU A 155 1.60 -32.49 18.28
C LEU A 155 1.42 -32.61 19.79
N CYS A 156 0.57 -33.52 20.23
CA CYS A 156 0.23 -33.63 21.64
C CYS A 156 1.28 -34.38 22.47
N LYS A 157 1.37 -34.03 23.76
CA LYS A 157 2.09 -34.79 24.78
C LYS A 157 1.35 -36.09 25.07
N ASN A 158 2.06 -37.13 25.49
CA ASN A 158 1.48 -38.38 26.00
C ASN A 158 0.36 -38.92 25.09
N HIS A 159 -0.76 -39.36 25.66
CA HIS A 159 -1.90 -39.91 24.93
C HIS A 159 -3.03 -38.91 24.68
N TRP A 160 -2.76 -37.59 24.75
CA TRP A 160 -3.74 -36.56 24.39
C TRP A 160 -4.11 -36.63 22.90
N ASN A 161 -5.38 -36.40 22.57
CA ASN A 161 -5.88 -36.57 21.21
C ASN A 161 -5.55 -35.37 20.30
N ALA A 162 -4.76 -35.62 19.25
CA ALA A 162 -4.37 -34.62 18.26
C ALA A 162 -5.54 -34.10 17.40
N THR A 163 -6.56 -34.91 17.11
CA THR A 163 -7.71 -34.46 16.30
C THR A 163 -8.60 -33.47 17.05
N ALA A 164 -8.43 -33.38 18.37
CA ALA A 164 -9.12 -32.43 19.25
C ALA A 164 -8.15 -31.38 19.81
N ARG A 165 -7.05 -31.04 19.11
CA ARG A 165 -6.07 -30.03 19.55
C ARG A 165 -5.53 -30.29 20.97
N CYS A 166 -5.35 -31.57 21.33
CA CYS A 166 -4.91 -32.02 22.65
C CYS A 166 -5.90 -31.74 23.81
N GLU A 167 -7.17 -31.49 23.49
CA GLU A 167 -8.20 -31.22 24.48
C GLU A 167 -8.63 -32.48 25.25
N THR A 168 -8.74 -33.61 24.54
CA THR A 168 -9.38 -34.82 25.07
C THR A 168 -8.36 -35.91 25.44
N CYS A 169 -8.54 -36.46 26.65
CA CYS A 169 -7.84 -37.64 27.13
C CYS A 169 -8.71 -38.87 26.82
N PRO A 170 -8.19 -39.91 26.15
CA PRO A 170 -8.95 -41.14 25.96
C PRO A 170 -9.26 -41.81 27.32
N ILE A 171 -10.42 -42.46 27.44
CA ILE A 171 -10.96 -42.97 28.71
C ILE A 171 -10.06 -43.99 29.43
N ASN A 172 -9.21 -44.69 28.69
CA ASN A 172 -8.26 -45.65 29.24
C ASN A 172 -7.01 -45.00 29.88
N TYR A 173 -6.84 -43.68 29.74
CA TYR A 173 -5.74 -42.92 30.34
C TYR A 173 -6.23 -41.96 31.43
N ASN A 174 -5.35 -41.67 32.38
CA ASN A 174 -5.65 -40.82 33.51
C ASN A 174 -5.41 -39.34 33.20
N VAL A 175 -6.49 -38.57 33.13
CA VAL A 175 -6.46 -37.12 32.89
C VAL A 175 -5.72 -36.32 33.97
N THR A 176 -5.73 -36.76 35.23
CA THR A 176 -5.05 -36.05 36.33
C THR A 176 -3.54 -36.22 36.28
N ASN A 177 -3.07 -37.24 35.56
CA ASN A 177 -1.66 -37.48 35.30
C ASN A 177 -1.29 -37.20 33.84
N ASP A 178 -1.86 -36.14 33.26
CA ASP A 178 -1.53 -35.65 31.90
C ASP A 178 -1.67 -36.73 30.80
N CYS A 179 -2.58 -37.69 30.97
CA CYS A 179 -2.74 -38.86 30.08
C CYS A 179 -1.47 -39.71 29.92
N LEU A 180 -0.56 -39.71 30.92
CA LEU A 180 0.70 -40.47 30.88
C LEU A 180 0.53 -41.93 31.32
N GLY A 181 -0.47 -42.23 32.15
CA GLY A 181 -0.70 -43.57 32.70
C GLY A 181 -2.15 -44.01 32.58
N CYS A 182 -2.43 -45.26 32.96
CA CYS A 182 -3.76 -45.85 32.87
C CYS A 182 -4.73 -45.29 33.91
N SER A 183 -6.01 -45.18 33.54
CA SER A 183 -7.09 -44.91 34.49
C SER A 183 -7.36 -46.12 35.40
N GLU A 184 -8.15 -45.95 36.46
CA GLU A 184 -8.30 -46.92 37.56
C GLU A 184 -8.70 -48.34 37.11
N ASP A 185 -9.54 -48.45 36.08
CA ASP A 185 -10.04 -49.71 35.51
C ASP A 185 -9.13 -50.32 34.42
N TYR A 186 -7.98 -49.71 34.15
CA TYR A 186 -7.06 -50.10 33.09
C TYR A 186 -5.64 -50.37 33.63
N GLU A 187 -4.87 -51.18 32.91
CA GLU A 187 -3.51 -51.59 33.28
C GLU A 187 -2.56 -51.67 32.06
N GLU A 188 -1.26 -51.88 32.31
CA GLU A 188 -0.20 -52.06 31.29
C GLU A 188 0.21 -50.81 30.47
N ALA A 189 0.52 -49.69 31.14
CA ALA A 189 1.10 -48.52 30.46
C ALA A 189 2.39 -48.87 29.68
N PRO A 190 2.61 -48.35 28.45
CA PRO A 190 1.92 -47.22 27.83
C PRO A 190 0.66 -47.58 27.02
N HIS A 191 0.27 -48.86 26.94
CA HIS A 191 -0.94 -49.28 26.23
C HIS A 191 -1.99 -49.78 27.22
N CYS A 192 -2.90 -48.89 27.62
CA CYS A 192 -3.84 -49.19 28.70
C CYS A 192 -4.99 -50.09 28.24
N TYR A 193 -5.04 -51.33 28.77
CA TYR A 193 -6.09 -52.32 28.54
C TYR A 193 -7.00 -52.46 29.75
N ARG A 194 -8.28 -52.80 29.53
CA ARG A 194 -9.26 -52.95 30.62
C ARG A 194 -8.91 -54.17 31.47
N LYS A 195 -8.87 -54.00 32.79
CA LYS A 195 -8.65 -55.09 33.75
C LYS A 195 -9.74 -56.16 33.61
N CYS A 196 -9.34 -57.43 33.66
CA CYS A 196 -10.31 -58.52 33.70
C CYS A 196 -10.93 -58.60 35.11
N THR A 197 -12.26 -58.46 35.21
CA THR A 197 -12.98 -58.76 36.45
C THR A 197 -13.14 -60.28 36.55
N ASN A 198 -12.45 -60.90 37.51
CA ASN A 198 -12.68 -62.30 37.90
C ASN A 198 -13.99 -62.45 38.68
#